data_AF-A0A382BEE8-F1
#
_entry.id   AF-A0A382BEE8-F1
#
_cell.length_a   1.000
_cell.length_b   1.000
_cell.length_c   1.000
_cell.angle_alpha   90.00
_cell.angle_beta   90.00
_cell.angle_gamma   90.00
#
_symmetry.space_group_name_H-M   'P 1'
#
loop_
_entity.id
_entity.type
_entity.pdbx_description
1 polymer ?
#
loop_
_entity_poly.entity_id
_entity_poly.type
_entity_poly.pdbx_seq_one_letter_code
_entity_poly.pdbx_strand_id
1 'polypeptide(L)'
;GYITQHDLSSYAAVIREPIRTTFRGNEIFSAPPPSSGGIALTIMLGILENFDLKSKGRWSPETVHLIIESMRRAYADRARYLGDSDFVEIPAHLTTKGYARELAASIDPRHATMSEKLGPRLTEVEESQETTHYSVIDRTGMAVSNTYTLEQGYGSGVVVTGAGFLLNNEMGDFNRNPGVTNRQGSIGTSANLIVAEKRMLSSMTPTIAIRDGKVVMVTGSPGGRTIINTVLNVTLNILEFEMSLRDAVDAPRLNMQWFPDRVGFQGFDDPVFSDLVKQLTVMGHRVTSGGGGDANSILVKDGLFIGAADSQYGGASAARR
;
A
#
# COMPACT_ATOMS: atom_id res chain seq x y z
N GLY A 1 1.34 -9.31 31.02
CA GLY A 1 1.85 -9.29 29.64
C GLY A 1 3.35 -9.43 29.66
N TYR A 2 3.98 -9.64 28.51
CA TYR A 2 5.44 -9.78 28.39
C TYR A 2 6.20 -8.44 28.42
N ILE A 3 5.50 -7.31 28.26
CA ILE A 3 6.07 -5.96 28.30
C ILE A 3 6.53 -5.64 29.71
N THR A 4 7.79 -5.25 29.85
CA THR A 4 8.43 -4.80 31.09
C THR A 4 8.62 -3.29 31.10
N GLN A 5 8.89 -2.72 32.28
CA GLN A 5 9.26 -1.30 32.38
C GLN A 5 10.56 -0.99 31.62
N HIS A 6 11.47 -1.96 31.54
CA HIS A 6 12.72 -1.82 30.81
C HIS A 6 12.46 -1.63 29.31
N ASP A 7 11.54 -2.42 28.73
CA ASP A 7 11.15 -2.29 27.32
C ASP A 7 10.64 -0.88 27.01
N LEU A 8 9.80 -0.32 27.90
CA LEU A 8 9.26 1.03 27.74
C LEU A 8 10.34 2.11 27.88
N SER A 9 11.25 1.97 28.85
CA SER A 9 12.31 2.96 29.09
C SER A 9 13.42 2.95 28.04
N SER A 10 13.59 1.83 27.34
CA SER A 10 14.68 1.64 26.36
C SER A 10 14.27 1.99 24.94
N TYR A 11 12.97 2.19 24.70
CA TYR A 11 12.47 2.51 23.37
C TYR A 11 12.87 3.94 22.93
N ALA A 12 13.41 4.04 21.71
CA ALA A 12 13.62 5.29 21.01
C ALA A 12 13.11 5.19 19.57
N ALA A 13 12.49 6.27 19.07
CA ALA A 13 12.11 6.36 17.67
C ALA A 13 13.36 6.48 16.78
N VAL A 14 13.39 5.73 15.69
CA VAL A 14 14.53 5.68 14.75
C VAL A 14 14.21 6.52 13.52
N ILE A 15 15.11 7.45 13.18
CA ILE A 15 15.05 8.22 11.93
C ILE A 15 15.71 7.39 10.82
N ARG A 16 15.01 7.22 9.70
CA ARG A 16 15.48 6.44 8.54
C ARG A 16 15.35 7.23 7.25
N GLU A 17 16.29 7.01 6.34
CA GLU A 17 16.23 7.55 4.98
C GLU A 17 15.04 6.94 4.20
N PRO A 18 14.27 7.75 3.46
CA PRO A 18 13.12 7.26 2.71
C PRO A 18 13.54 6.40 1.52
N ILE A 19 12.64 5.50 1.09
CA ILE A 19 12.75 4.86 -0.21
C ILE A 19 12.53 5.92 -1.29
N ARG A 20 13.46 6.01 -2.24
CA ARG A 20 13.41 6.95 -3.36
C ARG A 20 13.31 6.20 -4.68
N THR A 21 12.40 6.62 -5.56
CA THR A 21 12.30 6.16 -6.94
C THR A 21 11.88 7.31 -7.86
N THR A 22 11.77 7.05 -9.16
CA THR A 22 11.21 7.99 -10.14
C THR A 22 10.00 7.40 -10.83
N PHE A 23 9.04 8.23 -11.20
CA PHE A 23 7.90 7.83 -12.02
C PHE A 23 7.39 9.01 -12.85
N ARG A 24 7.38 8.85 -14.19
CA ARG A 24 6.89 9.87 -15.13
C ARG A 24 7.48 11.28 -14.88
N GLY A 25 8.79 11.34 -14.69
CA GLY A 25 9.52 12.58 -14.44
C GLY A 25 9.29 13.20 -13.04
N ASN A 26 8.70 12.46 -12.10
CA ASN A 26 8.64 12.84 -10.69
C ASN A 26 9.59 11.97 -9.87
N GLU A 27 10.21 12.54 -8.86
CA GLU A 27 10.85 11.82 -7.77
C GLU A 27 9.81 11.45 -6.73
N ILE A 28 9.77 10.19 -6.32
CA ILE A 28 8.83 9.66 -5.34
C ILE A 28 9.59 9.22 -4.11
N PHE A 29 9.17 9.70 -2.95
CA PHE A 29 9.70 9.35 -1.63
C PHE A 29 8.62 8.64 -0.83
N SER A 30 8.96 7.53 -0.20
CA SER A 30 8.02 6.76 0.62
C SER A 30 8.71 6.05 1.79
N ALA A 31 7.92 5.46 2.69
CA ALA A 31 8.40 4.89 3.94
C ALA A 31 9.42 3.73 3.72
N PRO A 32 10.55 3.73 4.45
CA PRO A 32 11.50 2.61 4.47
C PRO A 32 11.03 1.46 5.39
N PRO A 33 11.69 0.29 5.30
CA PRO A 33 11.56 -0.77 6.29
C PRO A 33 11.64 -0.25 7.74
N PRO A 34 10.85 -0.78 8.68
CA PRO A 34 10.02 -1.98 8.59
C PRO A 34 8.66 -1.76 7.90
N SER A 35 8.40 -0.62 7.24
CA SER A 35 7.29 -0.56 6.30
C SER A 35 7.63 -1.24 4.98
N SER A 36 6.70 -2.06 4.49
CA SER A 36 6.74 -2.62 3.13
C SER A 36 6.31 -1.63 2.05
N GLY A 37 5.65 -0.53 2.44
CA GLY A 37 4.94 0.38 1.55
C GLY A 37 5.83 0.97 0.45
N GLY A 38 6.95 1.59 0.83
CA GLY A 38 7.81 2.29 -0.12
C GLY A 38 8.47 1.38 -1.14
N ILE A 39 8.90 0.18 -0.72
CA ILE A 39 9.49 -0.82 -1.63
C ILE A 39 8.43 -1.38 -2.57
N ALA A 40 7.27 -1.79 -2.05
CA ALA A 40 6.19 -2.34 -2.86
C ALA A 40 5.66 -1.31 -3.87
N LEU A 41 5.48 -0.04 -3.46
CA LEU A 41 5.10 1.05 -4.36
C LEU A 41 6.16 1.27 -5.46
N THR A 42 7.45 1.21 -5.09
CA THR A 42 8.55 1.33 -6.06
C THR A 42 8.53 0.22 -7.11
N ILE A 43 8.30 -1.03 -6.70
CA ILE A 43 8.16 -2.17 -7.60
C ILE A 43 6.99 -1.93 -8.57
N MET A 44 5.82 -1.58 -8.06
CA MET A 44 4.62 -1.39 -8.88
C MET A 44 4.78 -0.26 -9.89
N LEU A 45 5.25 0.92 -9.46
CA LEU A 45 5.52 2.05 -10.34
C LEU A 45 6.59 1.71 -11.38
N GLY A 46 7.63 1.00 -10.98
CA GLY A 46 8.68 0.54 -11.89
C GLY A 46 8.18 -0.43 -12.96
N ILE A 47 7.27 -1.36 -12.61
CA ILE A 47 6.64 -2.28 -13.57
C ILE A 47 5.80 -1.48 -14.56
N LEU A 48 4.92 -0.62 -14.05
CA LEU A 48 3.93 0.12 -14.83
C LEU A 48 4.57 1.16 -15.77
N GLU A 49 5.76 1.66 -15.43
CA GLU A 49 6.49 2.61 -16.27
C GLU A 49 6.85 2.04 -17.67
N ASN A 50 6.86 0.71 -17.82
CA ASN A 50 7.17 0.03 -19.08
C ASN A 50 6.00 -0.04 -20.07
N PHE A 51 4.81 0.45 -19.68
CA PHE A 51 3.61 0.40 -20.49
C PHE A 51 3.07 1.81 -20.75
N ASP A 52 2.41 2.00 -21.89
CA ASP A 52 1.70 3.23 -22.23
C ASP A 52 0.25 3.16 -21.73
N LEU A 53 0.08 3.45 -20.44
CA LEU A 53 -1.23 3.35 -19.78
C LEU A 53 -2.12 4.54 -20.14
N LYS A 54 -1.53 5.73 -20.21
CA LYS A 54 -2.25 6.99 -20.49
C LYS A 54 -3.01 6.94 -21.81
N SER A 55 -2.41 6.47 -22.90
CA SER A 55 -3.10 6.41 -24.20
C SER A 55 -4.27 5.42 -24.23
N LYS A 56 -4.20 4.36 -23.42
CA LYS A 56 -5.25 3.35 -23.28
C LYS A 56 -6.39 3.80 -22.39
N GLY A 57 -6.10 4.70 -21.45
CA GLY A 57 -7.06 5.22 -20.47
C GLY A 57 -7.16 4.37 -19.20
N ARG A 58 -7.47 5.04 -18.09
CA ARG A 58 -7.46 4.49 -16.72
C ARG A 58 -8.31 3.23 -16.53
N TRP A 59 -9.44 3.18 -17.22
CA TRP A 59 -10.47 2.14 -17.08
C TRP A 59 -10.52 1.18 -18.26
N SER A 60 -9.52 1.21 -19.15
CA SER A 60 -9.42 0.16 -20.15
C SER A 60 -9.08 -1.18 -19.48
N PRO A 61 -9.60 -2.31 -20.00
CA PRO A 61 -9.30 -3.63 -19.49
C PRO A 61 -7.80 -3.93 -19.43
N GLU A 62 -7.05 -3.49 -20.44
CA GLU A 62 -5.59 -3.64 -20.52
C GLU A 62 -4.88 -2.89 -19.39
N THR A 63 -5.20 -1.61 -19.19
CA THR A 63 -4.64 -0.80 -18.10
C THR A 63 -4.95 -1.41 -16.74
N VAL A 64 -6.21 -1.79 -16.50
CA VAL A 64 -6.64 -2.36 -15.22
C VAL A 64 -5.99 -3.71 -14.96
N HIS A 65 -5.86 -4.55 -15.99
CA HIS A 65 -5.13 -5.81 -15.92
C HIS A 65 -3.67 -5.59 -15.51
N LEU A 66 -2.95 -4.66 -16.15
CA LEU A 66 -1.54 -4.36 -15.84
C LEU A 66 -1.37 -3.84 -14.41
N ILE A 67 -2.29 -2.99 -13.95
CA ILE A 67 -2.30 -2.51 -12.56
C ILE A 67 -2.45 -3.70 -11.59
N ILE A 68 -3.43 -4.58 -11.80
CA ILE A 68 -3.66 -5.77 -10.95
C ILE A 68 -2.41 -6.67 -10.92
N GLU A 69 -1.79 -6.91 -12.08
CA GLU A 69 -0.63 -7.78 -12.20
C GLU A 69 0.64 -7.19 -11.57
N SER A 70 0.77 -5.86 -11.55
CA SER A 70 1.83 -5.16 -10.82
C SER A 70 1.66 -5.31 -9.30
N MET A 71 0.43 -5.13 -8.79
CA MET A 71 0.09 -5.32 -7.38
C MET A 71 0.39 -6.76 -6.93
N ARG A 72 -0.06 -7.75 -7.71
CA ARG A 72 0.17 -9.17 -7.43
C ARG A 72 1.65 -9.51 -7.24
N ARG A 73 2.52 -9.02 -8.14
CA ARG A 73 3.99 -9.26 -8.08
C ARG A 73 4.63 -8.56 -6.89
N ALA A 74 4.28 -7.29 -6.65
CA ALA A 74 4.81 -6.54 -5.51
C ALA A 74 4.42 -7.17 -4.16
N TYR A 75 3.21 -7.70 -4.03
CA TYR A 75 2.79 -8.40 -2.79
C TYR A 75 3.44 -9.77 -2.61
N ALA A 76 3.75 -10.48 -3.70
CA ALA A 76 4.54 -11.70 -3.64
C ALA A 76 5.97 -11.42 -3.13
N ASP A 77 6.62 -10.37 -3.65
CA ASP A 77 7.94 -9.94 -3.16
C ASP A 77 7.89 -9.40 -1.72
N ARG A 78 6.83 -8.64 -1.39
CA ARG A 78 6.56 -8.20 -0.01
C ARG A 78 6.54 -9.38 0.94
N ALA A 79 5.76 -10.41 0.61
CA ALA A 79 5.65 -11.59 1.44
C ALA A 79 6.98 -12.34 1.53
N ARG A 80 7.75 -12.42 0.44
CA ARG A 80 8.99 -13.20 0.40
C ARG A 80 10.16 -12.56 1.15
N TYR A 81 10.33 -11.25 1.02
CA TYR A 81 11.59 -10.59 1.37
C TYR A 81 11.49 -9.53 2.47
N LEU A 82 10.33 -8.93 2.70
CA LEU A 82 10.26 -7.72 3.52
C LEU A 82 10.02 -8.04 5.00
N GLY A 83 10.75 -7.33 5.86
CA GLY A 83 10.72 -7.41 7.32
C GLY A 83 11.45 -6.22 7.94
N ASP A 84 11.76 -6.27 9.23
CA ASP A 84 12.62 -5.26 9.88
C ASP A 84 14.06 -5.38 9.35
N SER A 85 14.54 -4.32 8.69
CA SER A 85 15.89 -4.27 8.13
C SER A 85 16.99 -4.37 9.18
N ASP A 86 16.68 -4.13 10.46
CA ASP A 86 17.63 -4.31 11.57
C ASP A 86 17.89 -5.82 11.85
N PHE A 87 17.04 -6.71 11.30
CA PHE A 87 17.06 -8.16 11.56
C PHE A 87 17.15 -9.02 10.29
N VAL A 88 16.74 -8.50 9.13
CA VAL A 88 16.76 -9.25 7.87
C VAL A 88 17.39 -8.43 6.76
N GLU A 89 18.14 -9.12 5.89
CA GLU A 89 18.70 -8.50 4.69
C GLU A 89 17.61 -8.39 3.61
N ILE A 90 17.30 -7.16 3.21
CA ILE A 90 16.35 -6.89 2.14
C ILE A 90 17.14 -6.74 0.83
N PRO A 91 16.84 -7.55 -0.21
CA PRO A 91 17.62 -7.49 -1.44
C PRO A 91 17.54 -6.13 -2.13
N ALA A 92 18.69 -5.50 -2.36
CA ALA A 92 18.77 -4.16 -2.96
C ALA A 92 18.19 -4.09 -4.38
N HIS A 93 18.12 -5.22 -5.10
CA HIS A 93 17.59 -5.25 -6.46
C HIS A 93 16.08 -4.92 -6.55
N LEU A 94 15.33 -5.09 -5.45
CA LEU A 94 13.88 -4.88 -5.40
C LEU A 94 13.46 -3.45 -5.77
N THR A 95 14.31 -2.45 -5.53
CA THR A 95 14.03 -1.05 -5.85
C THR A 95 14.63 -0.60 -7.18
N THR A 96 15.22 -1.51 -7.96
CA THR A 96 15.88 -1.17 -9.23
C THR A 96 14.93 -1.21 -10.41
N LYS A 97 15.17 -0.33 -11.39
CA LYS A 97 14.45 -0.34 -12.68
C LYS A 97 14.71 -1.61 -13.50
N GLY A 98 15.88 -2.24 -13.32
CA GLY A 98 16.22 -3.50 -13.98
C GLY A 98 15.28 -4.63 -13.56
N TYR A 99 15.14 -4.84 -12.25
CA TYR A 99 14.24 -5.84 -11.72
C TYR A 99 12.77 -5.56 -12.08
N ALA A 100 12.35 -4.30 -12.03
CA ALA A 100 11.00 -3.93 -12.43
C ALA A 100 10.70 -4.25 -13.90
N ARG A 101 11.68 -4.15 -14.81
CA ARG A 101 11.56 -4.57 -16.22
C ARG A 101 11.41 -6.08 -16.36
N GLU A 102 12.15 -6.87 -15.57
CA GLU A 102 12.02 -8.33 -15.56
C GLU A 102 10.61 -8.74 -15.12
N LEU A 103 10.11 -8.12 -14.05
CA LEU A 103 8.74 -8.33 -13.59
C LEU A 103 7.71 -7.93 -14.65
N ALA A 104 7.87 -6.77 -15.29
CA ALA A 104 6.99 -6.34 -16.38
C ALA A 104 6.97 -7.31 -17.57
N ALA A 105 8.14 -7.82 -17.97
CA ALA A 105 8.27 -8.78 -19.08
C ALA A 105 7.63 -10.14 -18.79
N SER A 106 7.41 -10.47 -17.51
CA SER A 106 6.72 -11.70 -17.10
C SER A 106 5.19 -11.61 -17.12
N ILE A 107 4.60 -10.45 -17.41
CA ILE A 107 3.15 -10.26 -17.46
C ILE A 107 2.63 -10.74 -18.83
N ASP A 108 1.69 -11.70 -18.84
CA ASP A 108 0.91 -11.99 -20.04
C ASP A 108 -0.20 -10.93 -20.16
N PRO A 109 -0.20 -10.08 -21.19
CA PRO A 109 -1.15 -8.98 -21.31
C PRO A 109 -2.61 -9.43 -21.50
N ARG A 110 -2.87 -10.74 -21.69
CA ARG A 110 -4.20 -11.30 -21.94
C ARG A 110 -4.70 -12.23 -20.85
N HIS A 111 -3.83 -12.70 -19.95
CA HIS A 111 -4.21 -13.69 -18.94
C HIS A 111 -3.63 -13.35 -17.56
N ALA A 112 -4.49 -13.39 -16.55
CA ALA A 112 -4.11 -13.20 -15.16
C ALA A 112 -3.10 -14.26 -14.70
N THR A 113 -2.07 -13.82 -13.97
CA THR A 113 -1.12 -14.76 -13.36
C THR A 113 -1.77 -15.40 -12.14
N MET A 114 -1.82 -16.72 -12.08
CA MET A 114 -2.22 -17.43 -10.86
C MET A 114 -1.22 -17.13 -9.74
N SER A 115 -1.69 -16.72 -8.55
CA SER A 115 -0.80 -16.34 -7.44
C SER A 115 0.19 -17.43 -7.04
N GLU A 116 -0.21 -18.70 -7.16
CA GLU A 116 0.64 -19.86 -6.87
C GLU A 116 1.90 -19.94 -7.73
N LYS A 117 1.91 -19.32 -8.92
CA LYS A 117 3.08 -19.31 -9.80
C LYS A 117 4.15 -18.30 -9.35
N LEU A 118 3.83 -17.40 -8.41
CA LEU A 118 4.70 -16.29 -8.00
C LEU A 118 5.39 -16.52 -6.64
N GLY A 119 5.13 -17.62 -5.92
CA GLY A 119 5.74 -17.87 -4.61
C GLY A 119 5.85 -19.34 -4.22
N PRO A 120 6.36 -19.64 -3.00
CA PRO A 120 6.60 -21.02 -2.53
C PRO A 120 5.31 -21.82 -2.32
N ARG A 121 5.43 -23.15 -2.10
CA ARG A 121 4.28 -24.08 -1.87
C ARG A 121 3.40 -23.64 -0.70
N LEU A 122 2.09 -23.89 -0.84
CA LEU A 122 1.05 -23.47 0.10
C LEU A 122 0.88 -24.40 1.33
N THR A 123 0.45 -23.84 2.47
CA THR A 123 0.20 -24.44 3.81
C THR A 123 -0.83 -23.58 4.60
N GLU A 124 -1.96 -24.13 5.07
CA GLU A 124 -3.25 -23.43 5.43
C GLU A 124 -3.54 -23.02 6.90
N VAL A 125 -3.98 -21.76 7.19
CA VAL A 125 -4.81 -21.24 8.35
C VAL A 125 -5.46 -19.82 8.08
N GLU A 126 -6.54 -19.37 8.76
CA GLU A 126 -7.32 -18.08 8.52
C GLU A 126 -7.06 -16.90 9.52
N GLU A 127 -7.28 -15.60 9.14
CA GLU A 127 -7.62 -14.41 10.05
C GLU A 127 -7.84 -12.98 9.40
N SER A 128 -8.15 -11.93 10.22
CA SER A 128 -8.91 -10.62 10.08
C SER A 128 -8.17 -9.28 9.65
N GLN A 129 -8.83 -8.07 9.60
CA GLN A 129 -8.36 -6.74 9.05
C GLN A 129 -8.95 -5.41 9.68
N GLU A 130 -8.15 -4.42 10.18
CA GLU A 130 -8.49 -2.98 10.49
C GLU A 130 -7.22 -2.03 10.56
N THR A 131 -7.26 -0.66 10.43
CA THR A 131 -6.18 0.39 10.72
C THR A 131 -6.56 1.86 10.30
N THR A 132 -5.95 2.97 10.86
CA THR A 132 -6.24 4.46 10.67
C THR A 132 -5.03 5.40 10.25
N HIS A 133 -5.27 6.59 9.63
CA HIS A 133 -4.25 7.53 9.05
C HIS A 133 -4.71 9.01 9.08
N TYR A 134 -3.78 9.97 9.14
CA TYR A 134 -4.04 11.40 8.90
C TYR A 134 -2.81 12.16 8.35
N SER A 135 -3.01 13.37 7.80
CA SER A 135 -1.95 14.26 7.30
C SER A 135 -2.20 15.72 7.69
N VAL A 136 -1.13 16.51 7.92
CA VAL A 136 -1.14 17.91 8.37
C VAL A 136 -0.07 18.72 7.64
N ILE A 137 -0.34 20.00 7.31
CA ILE A 137 0.67 20.96 6.86
C ILE A 137 0.42 22.30 7.54
N ASP A 138 1.48 23.00 7.94
CA ASP A 138 1.37 24.32 8.56
C ASP A 138 1.67 25.47 7.58
N ARG A 139 1.47 26.71 8.04
CA ARG A 139 1.66 27.92 7.21
C ARG A 139 3.11 28.16 6.76
N THR A 140 4.07 27.44 7.33
CA THR A 140 5.50 27.58 7.00
C THR A 140 5.92 26.60 5.91
N GLY A 141 5.01 25.72 5.47
CA GLY A 141 5.28 24.67 4.51
C GLY A 141 5.82 23.39 5.15
N MET A 142 5.78 23.28 6.48
CA MET A 142 6.14 22.04 7.18
C MET A 142 4.97 21.06 7.11
N ALA A 143 5.18 19.91 6.46
CA ALA A 143 4.17 18.88 6.25
C ALA A 143 4.50 17.60 7.03
N VAL A 144 3.47 16.94 7.57
CA VAL A 144 3.52 15.67 8.29
C VAL A 144 2.45 14.75 7.72
N SER A 145 2.83 13.55 7.28
CA SER A 145 1.92 12.47 6.91
C SER A 145 2.09 11.34 7.93
N ASN A 146 1.05 10.99 8.68
CA ASN A 146 1.12 10.06 9.80
C ASN A 146 0.04 8.97 9.70
N THR A 147 0.46 7.73 9.50
CA THR A 147 -0.40 6.55 9.70
C THR A 147 -0.10 5.96 11.08
N TYR A 148 -1.13 5.66 11.89
CA TYR A 148 -0.94 4.97 13.18
C TYR A 148 -2.03 3.92 13.38
N THR A 149 -1.69 2.85 14.09
CA THR A 149 -2.61 1.72 14.28
C THR A 149 -2.47 1.10 15.66
N LEU A 150 -3.50 0.35 16.04
CA LEU A 150 -3.47 -0.59 17.16
C LEU A 150 -3.43 -2.04 16.66
N GLU A 151 -3.24 -2.29 15.36
CA GLU A 151 -3.56 -3.50 14.57
C GLU A 151 -5.06 -3.70 14.38
N GLN A 152 -5.78 -4.23 15.37
CA GLN A 152 -7.25 -4.33 15.30
C GLN A 152 -7.94 -3.11 15.92
N GLY A 153 -9.24 -2.93 15.67
CA GLY A 153 -9.98 -1.71 16.03
C GLY A 153 -9.88 -1.25 17.50
N TYR A 154 -9.88 -2.19 18.46
CA TYR A 154 -9.68 -1.91 19.90
C TYR A 154 -8.30 -2.38 20.41
N GLY A 155 -7.36 -2.61 19.50
CA GLY A 155 -6.08 -3.23 19.79
C GLY A 155 -6.26 -4.60 20.44
N SER A 156 -5.57 -4.81 21.56
CA SER A 156 -5.73 -6.04 22.36
C SER A 156 -6.98 -6.06 23.25
N GLY A 157 -7.80 -5.00 23.24
CA GLY A 157 -8.93 -4.82 24.16
C GLY A 157 -8.55 -4.52 25.61
N VAL A 158 -7.25 -4.34 25.91
CA VAL A 158 -6.76 -4.05 27.26
C VAL A 158 -6.74 -2.54 27.49
N VAL A 159 -7.48 -2.09 28.51
CA VAL A 159 -7.48 -0.69 28.96
C VAL A 159 -6.55 -0.54 30.16
N VAL A 160 -5.63 0.42 30.10
CA VAL A 160 -4.71 0.69 31.22
C VAL A 160 -5.48 1.32 32.39
N THR A 161 -5.55 0.61 33.51
CA THR A 161 -6.23 1.07 34.73
C THR A 161 -5.65 2.40 35.22
N GLY A 162 -6.54 3.37 35.48
CA GLY A 162 -6.15 4.71 35.95
C GLY A 162 -5.71 5.68 34.85
N ALA A 163 -5.31 5.20 33.67
CA ALA A 163 -4.90 6.05 32.55
C ALA A 163 -5.92 6.09 31.40
N GLY A 164 -6.74 5.04 31.23
CA GLY A 164 -7.91 5.04 30.34
C GLY A 164 -7.61 4.88 28.85
N PHE A 165 -6.38 4.56 28.45
CA PHE A 165 -6.03 4.29 27.05
C PHE A 165 -5.91 2.79 26.75
N LEU A 166 -6.10 2.43 25.47
CA LEU A 166 -6.02 1.06 24.94
C LEU A 166 -4.59 0.69 24.57
N LEU A 167 -4.24 -0.59 24.73
CA LEU A 167 -3.01 -1.17 24.19
C LEU A 167 -3.25 -1.78 22.81
N ASN A 168 -2.25 -1.66 21.92
CA ASN A 168 -2.29 -2.28 20.59
C ASN A 168 -2.14 -3.81 20.66
N ASN A 169 -2.45 -4.49 19.56
CA ASN A 169 -2.06 -5.86 19.26
C ASN A 169 -1.19 -5.93 17.99
N GLU A 170 -0.29 -4.95 17.82
CA GLU A 170 0.60 -4.81 16.65
C GLU A 170 1.48 -6.02 16.39
N MET A 171 1.77 -6.81 17.42
CA MET A 171 2.44 -8.11 17.26
C MET A 171 1.70 -9.05 16.29
N GLY A 172 0.42 -8.80 16.00
CA GLY A 172 -0.39 -9.52 15.03
C GLY A 172 0.06 -9.37 13.57
N ASP A 173 0.84 -8.33 13.25
CA ASP A 173 1.42 -8.10 11.91
C ASP A 173 2.64 -8.98 11.63
N PHE A 174 3.20 -9.66 12.64
CA PHE A 174 4.17 -10.74 12.40
C PHE A 174 3.50 -11.94 11.73
N ASN A 175 4.29 -12.71 10.98
CA ASN A 175 3.89 -13.99 10.43
C ASN A 175 3.63 -14.97 11.59
N ARG A 176 2.35 -15.17 11.93
CA ARG A 176 1.89 -15.94 13.10
C ARG A 176 2.25 -17.43 13.02
N ASN A 177 2.32 -17.97 11.81
CA ASN A 177 2.56 -19.39 11.54
C ASN A 177 3.82 -19.56 10.67
N PRO A 178 5.01 -19.73 11.25
CA PRO A 178 6.24 -19.94 10.49
C PRO A 178 6.12 -21.12 9.52
N GLY A 179 6.51 -20.92 8.26
CA GLY A 179 6.44 -21.93 7.20
C GLY A 179 5.04 -22.15 6.59
N VAL A 180 4.03 -21.42 7.04
CA VAL A 180 2.63 -21.61 6.63
C VAL A 180 2.17 -20.45 5.73
N THR A 181 1.97 -20.70 4.43
CA THR A 181 1.47 -19.68 3.48
C THR A 181 0.28 -20.21 2.70
N ASN A 182 -0.90 -19.59 2.70
CA ASN A 182 -2.09 -20.20 2.08
C ASN A 182 -2.91 -19.34 1.15
N ARG A 183 -3.90 -20.00 0.53
CA ARG A 183 -4.86 -19.38 -0.39
C ARG A 183 -5.77 -18.36 0.29
N GLN A 184 -5.90 -18.41 1.61
CA GLN A 184 -6.70 -17.47 2.40
C GLN A 184 -5.92 -16.18 2.75
N GLY A 185 -4.60 -16.14 2.49
CA GLY A 185 -3.77 -14.94 2.69
C GLY A 185 -2.92 -14.93 3.95
N SER A 186 -2.85 -16.04 4.69
CA SER A 186 -1.86 -16.25 5.75
C SER A 186 -0.48 -16.41 5.12
N ILE A 187 0.51 -15.66 5.63
CA ILE A 187 1.88 -15.65 5.13
C ILE A 187 2.81 -16.05 6.27
N GLY A 188 3.70 -17.01 6.01
CA GLY A 188 4.54 -17.65 7.03
C GLY A 188 6.04 -17.55 6.76
N THR A 189 6.46 -16.62 5.89
CA THR A 189 7.86 -16.49 5.47
C THR A 189 8.77 -16.06 6.62
N SER A 190 10.07 -16.34 6.49
CA SER A 190 11.05 -16.07 7.55
C SER A 190 11.29 -14.56 7.80
N ALA A 191 11.09 -13.73 6.77
CA ALA A 191 11.43 -12.30 6.80
C ALA A 191 10.73 -11.54 7.94
N ASN A 192 9.50 -11.95 8.30
CA ASN A 192 8.67 -11.28 9.28
C ASN A 192 8.22 -12.21 10.41
N LEU A 193 9.11 -13.09 10.90
CA LEU A 193 8.86 -13.87 12.13
C LEU A 193 9.08 -13.03 13.39
N ILE A 194 8.39 -13.41 14.47
CA ILE A 194 8.52 -12.84 15.82
C ILE A 194 9.92 -13.08 16.36
N VAL A 195 10.62 -12.00 16.71
CA VAL A 195 11.90 -12.01 17.41
C VAL A 195 11.85 -10.88 18.45
N ALA A 196 12.52 -11.03 19.60
CA ALA A 196 12.61 -9.97 20.59
C ALA A 196 13.17 -8.67 19.96
N GLU A 197 12.63 -7.52 20.35
CA GLU A 197 13.03 -6.17 19.90
C GLU A 197 12.79 -5.86 18.41
N LYS A 198 12.46 -6.86 17.60
CA LYS A 198 12.13 -6.71 16.18
C LYS A 198 10.80 -5.98 16.00
N ARG A 199 10.72 -5.13 14.98
CA ARG A 199 9.47 -4.48 14.57
C ARG A 199 8.77 -5.34 13.52
N MET A 200 7.45 -5.43 13.62
CA MET A 200 6.60 -6.10 12.63
C MET A 200 6.57 -5.35 11.30
N LEU A 201 6.31 -6.10 10.21
CA LEU A 201 6.20 -5.53 8.87
C LEU A 201 4.89 -4.73 8.68
N SER A 202 5.02 -3.42 8.57
CA SER A 202 3.86 -2.54 8.34
C SER A 202 3.51 -2.42 6.85
N SER A 203 2.27 -1.98 6.55
CA SER A 203 1.81 -1.64 5.19
C SER A 203 1.66 -0.12 4.97
N MET A 204 2.03 0.70 5.95
CA MET A 204 1.90 2.16 5.89
C MET A 204 2.74 2.76 4.76
N THR A 205 2.11 3.53 3.87
CA THR A 205 2.76 4.03 2.64
C THR A 205 2.63 5.56 2.50
N PRO A 206 3.02 6.37 3.50
CA PRO A 206 3.05 7.82 3.33
C PRO A 206 4.01 8.17 2.19
N THR A 207 3.55 8.99 1.24
CA THR A 207 4.25 9.20 -0.03
C THR A 207 4.24 10.67 -0.45
N ILE A 208 5.40 11.15 -0.89
CA ILE A 208 5.58 12.50 -1.42
C ILE A 208 6.16 12.39 -2.83
N ALA A 209 5.59 13.13 -3.77
CA ALA A 209 6.14 13.30 -5.10
C ALA A 209 6.69 14.72 -5.28
N ILE A 210 7.87 14.81 -5.89
CA ILE A 210 8.61 16.04 -6.18
C ILE A 210 8.92 16.09 -7.68
N ARG A 211 8.82 17.28 -8.27
CA ARG A 211 9.30 17.57 -9.63
C ARG A 211 10.07 18.88 -9.60
N ASP A 212 11.27 18.89 -10.17
CA ASP A 212 12.16 20.06 -10.22
C ASP A 212 12.38 20.72 -8.84
N GLY A 213 12.58 19.89 -7.80
CA GLY A 213 12.77 20.33 -6.43
C GLY A 213 11.52 20.88 -5.73
N LYS A 214 10.34 20.83 -6.36
CA LYS A 214 9.06 21.29 -5.79
C LYS A 214 8.12 20.12 -5.55
N VAL A 215 7.45 20.13 -4.40
CA VAL A 215 6.39 19.16 -4.09
C VAL A 215 5.26 19.30 -5.12
N VAL A 216 4.83 18.18 -5.70
CA VAL A 216 3.66 18.12 -6.59
C VAL A 216 2.50 17.37 -5.96
N MET A 217 2.76 16.37 -5.12
CA MET A 217 1.73 15.55 -4.48
C MET A 217 2.19 15.06 -3.12
N VAL A 218 1.29 15.06 -2.14
CA VAL A 218 1.43 14.36 -0.87
C VAL A 218 0.22 13.46 -0.71
N THR A 219 0.43 12.17 -0.44
CA THR A 219 -0.67 11.21 -0.32
C THR A 219 -0.35 10.11 0.69
N GLY A 220 -1.40 9.56 1.28
CA GLY A 220 -1.36 8.48 2.24
C GLY A 220 -2.77 7.94 2.48
N SER A 221 -2.85 6.77 3.09
CA SER A 221 -4.13 6.14 3.38
C SER A 221 -4.00 5.17 4.57
N PRO A 222 -5.08 4.94 5.32
CA PRO A 222 -5.22 3.78 6.20
C PRO A 222 -5.84 2.58 5.47
N GLY A 223 -6.15 1.51 6.22
CA GLY A 223 -6.77 0.30 5.66
C GLY A 223 -5.86 -0.93 5.59
N GLY A 224 -4.92 -1.07 6.53
CA GLY A 224 -4.10 -2.28 6.70
C GLY A 224 -3.34 -2.65 5.42
N ARG A 225 -3.45 -3.91 4.99
CA ARG A 225 -2.77 -4.37 3.75
C ARG A 225 -3.29 -3.68 2.49
N THR A 226 -4.41 -2.95 2.50
CA THR A 226 -4.89 -2.24 1.29
C THR A 226 -4.17 -0.91 1.02
N ILE A 227 -3.49 -0.35 2.03
CA ILE A 227 -2.85 0.98 1.97
C ILE A 227 -1.96 1.15 0.74
N ILE A 228 -1.10 0.16 0.47
CA ILE A 228 -0.12 0.23 -0.64
C ILE A 228 -0.84 0.34 -1.99
N ASN A 229 -1.90 -0.45 -2.18
CA ASN A 229 -2.73 -0.41 -3.38
C ASN A 229 -3.50 0.91 -3.49
N THR A 230 -4.04 1.45 -2.38
CA THR A 230 -4.74 2.74 -2.36
C THR A 230 -3.82 3.88 -2.79
N VAL A 231 -2.61 3.94 -2.22
CA VAL A 231 -1.60 4.93 -2.58
C VAL A 231 -1.16 4.78 -4.04
N LEU A 232 -1.01 3.55 -4.54
CA LEU A 232 -0.75 3.32 -5.96
C LEU A 232 -1.87 3.89 -6.85
N ASN A 233 -3.15 3.59 -6.55
CA ASN A 233 -4.28 4.07 -7.35
C ASN A 233 -4.27 5.61 -7.42
N VAL A 234 -4.15 6.30 -6.28
CA VAL A 234 -4.12 7.78 -6.24
C VAL A 234 -2.91 8.33 -6.99
N THR A 235 -1.74 7.73 -6.79
CA THR A 235 -0.49 8.13 -7.48
C THR A 235 -0.63 8.03 -9.00
N LEU A 236 -1.20 6.93 -9.51
CA LEU A 236 -1.45 6.76 -10.94
C LEU A 236 -2.50 7.75 -11.46
N ASN A 237 -3.62 7.89 -10.76
CA ASN A 237 -4.70 8.80 -11.15
C ASN A 237 -4.17 10.23 -11.36
N ILE A 238 -3.26 10.69 -10.50
CA ILE A 238 -2.67 12.03 -10.57
C ILE A 238 -1.51 12.10 -11.57
N LEU A 239 -0.52 11.21 -11.46
CA LEU A 239 0.75 11.35 -12.18
C LEU A 239 0.76 10.70 -13.57
N GLU A 240 -0.07 9.69 -13.82
CA GLU A 240 -0.21 9.03 -15.12
C GLU A 240 -1.41 9.58 -15.90
N PHE A 241 -2.56 9.67 -15.23
CA PHE A 241 -3.84 10.02 -15.87
C PHE A 241 -4.25 11.49 -15.72
N GLU A 242 -3.44 12.29 -15.01
CA GLU A 242 -3.63 13.74 -14.88
C GLU A 242 -5.03 14.15 -14.39
N MET A 243 -5.67 13.30 -13.60
CA MET A 243 -6.98 13.56 -13.02
C MET A 243 -6.90 14.75 -12.06
N SER A 244 -8.03 15.44 -11.87
CA SER A 244 -8.14 16.39 -10.76
C SER A 244 -7.96 15.65 -9.43
N LEU A 245 -7.51 16.34 -8.38
CA LEU A 245 -7.29 15.71 -7.08
C LEU A 245 -8.58 15.06 -6.53
N ARG A 246 -9.73 15.73 -6.69
CA ARG A 246 -11.02 15.20 -6.23
C ARG A 246 -11.38 13.92 -6.97
N ASP A 247 -11.30 13.93 -8.30
CA ASP A 247 -11.59 12.75 -9.11
C ASP A 247 -10.61 11.61 -8.81
N ALA A 248 -9.34 11.93 -8.56
CA ALA A 248 -8.31 10.95 -8.25
C ALA A 248 -8.54 10.22 -6.91
N VAL A 249 -9.02 10.94 -5.88
CA VAL A 249 -9.38 10.37 -4.59
C VAL A 249 -10.69 9.60 -4.66
N ASP A 250 -11.70 10.11 -5.37
CA ASP A 250 -13.03 9.49 -5.50
C ASP A 250 -13.09 8.29 -6.44
N ALA A 251 -12.11 8.17 -7.35
CA ALA A 251 -12.03 7.09 -8.32
C ALA A 251 -12.10 5.70 -7.64
N PRO A 252 -12.90 4.76 -8.17
CA PRO A 252 -13.02 3.41 -7.62
C PRO A 252 -11.67 2.68 -7.53
N ARG A 253 -11.34 2.12 -6.36
CA ARG A 253 -10.02 1.53 -6.14
C ARG A 253 -9.94 0.05 -6.46
N LEU A 254 -8.79 -0.35 -6.98
CA LEU A 254 -8.38 -1.74 -7.16
C LEU A 254 -7.49 -2.19 -6.01
N ASN A 255 -7.67 -3.43 -5.56
CA ASN A 255 -6.83 -4.05 -4.52
C ASN A 255 -6.56 -5.52 -4.86
N MET A 256 -5.29 -5.86 -5.02
CA MET A 256 -4.81 -7.23 -5.20
C MET A 256 -3.61 -7.44 -4.28
N GLN A 257 -3.67 -8.45 -3.40
CA GLN A 257 -2.67 -8.63 -2.33
C GLN A 257 -1.88 -9.93 -2.46
N TRP A 258 -1.76 -10.43 -3.68
CA TRP A 258 -1.25 -11.77 -4.01
C TRP A 258 -2.15 -12.90 -3.48
N PHE A 259 -2.21 -13.12 -2.16
CA PHE A 259 -3.20 -13.98 -1.54
C PHE A 259 -4.11 -13.22 -0.57
N PRO A 260 -5.42 -13.53 -0.52
CA PRO A 260 -6.13 -14.50 -1.38
C PRO A 260 -6.16 -14.10 -2.86
N ASP A 261 -6.28 -15.07 -3.76
CA ASP A 261 -6.28 -14.85 -5.21
C ASP A 261 -7.64 -14.27 -5.68
N ARG A 262 -7.86 -13.01 -5.29
CA ARG A 262 -9.05 -12.21 -5.60
C ARG A 262 -8.67 -10.74 -5.76
N VAL A 263 -9.35 -10.07 -6.67
CA VAL A 263 -9.23 -8.64 -6.91
C VAL A 263 -10.42 -7.96 -6.27
N GLY A 264 -10.18 -7.14 -5.24
CA GLY A 264 -11.19 -6.22 -4.73
C GLY A 264 -11.31 -5.00 -5.63
N PHE A 265 -12.53 -4.63 -6.03
CA PHE A 265 -12.78 -3.45 -6.85
C PHE A 265 -14.01 -2.68 -6.36
N GLN A 266 -13.84 -1.39 -6.06
CA GLN A 266 -14.92 -0.58 -5.47
C GLN A 266 -16.06 -0.33 -6.47
N GLY A 267 -15.75 -0.32 -7.76
CA GLY A 267 -16.73 -0.14 -8.84
C GLY A 267 -17.38 -1.45 -9.29
N PHE A 268 -17.22 -2.55 -8.54
CA PHE A 268 -17.71 -3.87 -8.95
C PHE A 268 -19.23 -3.90 -9.18
N ASP A 269 -20.00 -3.27 -8.30
CA ASP A 269 -21.46 -3.23 -8.35
C ASP A 269 -22.02 -2.06 -9.18
N ASP A 270 -21.15 -1.18 -9.69
CA ASP A 270 -21.54 -0.04 -10.51
C ASP A 270 -21.71 -0.47 -11.99
N PRO A 271 -22.91 -0.31 -12.59
CA PRO A 271 -23.19 -0.69 -13.97
C PRO A 271 -22.22 -0.09 -15.00
N VAL A 272 -21.63 1.07 -14.73
CA VAL A 272 -20.64 1.73 -15.59
C VAL A 272 -19.42 0.84 -15.84
N PHE A 273 -19.04 0.00 -14.86
CA PHE A 273 -17.88 -0.89 -14.97
C PHE A 273 -18.24 -2.34 -15.29
N SER A 274 -19.50 -2.65 -15.56
CA SER A 274 -19.95 -4.04 -15.78
C SER A 274 -19.19 -4.73 -16.93
N ASP A 275 -18.93 -4.04 -18.03
CA ASP A 275 -18.18 -4.59 -19.17
C ASP A 275 -16.68 -4.71 -18.88
N LEU A 276 -16.13 -3.82 -18.05
CA LEU A 276 -14.75 -3.96 -17.55
C LEU A 276 -14.63 -5.21 -16.68
N VAL A 277 -15.54 -5.42 -15.73
CA VAL A 277 -15.55 -6.60 -14.84
C VAL A 277 -15.68 -7.89 -15.64
N LYS A 278 -16.55 -7.93 -16.65
CA LYS A 278 -16.66 -9.09 -17.56
C LYS A 278 -15.35 -9.37 -18.28
N GLN A 279 -14.70 -8.34 -18.84
CA GLN A 279 -13.44 -8.51 -19.57
C GLN A 279 -12.29 -8.98 -18.65
N LEU A 280 -12.20 -8.46 -17.43
CA LEU A 280 -11.24 -8.93 -16.44
C LEU A 280 -11.49 -10.39 -16.05
N THR A 281 -12.77 -10.79 -15.94
CA THR A 281 -13.15 -12.19 -15.68
C THR A 281 -12.74 -13.10 -16.83
N VAL A 282 -12.91 -12.68 -18.08
CA VAL A 282 -12.44 -13.40 -19.28
C VAL A 282 -10.92 -13.55 -19.29
N MET A 283 -10.19 -12.52 -18.83
CA MET A 283 -8.73 -12.60 -18.63
C MET A 283 -8.33 -13.52 -17.46
N GLY A 284 -9.28 -14.03 -16.67
CA GLY A 284 -9.03 -14.94 -15.55
C GLY A 284 -8.92 -14.30 -14.18
N HIS A 285 -9.21 -13.00 -14.04
CA HIS A 285 -9.26 -12.34 -12.73
C HIS A 285 -10.54 -12.71 -11.97
N ARG A 286 -10.40 -13.08 -10.70
CA ARG A 286 -11.54 -13.23 -9.78
C ARG A 286 -11.85 -11.88 -9.13
N VAL A 287 -12.70 -11.09 -9.77
CA VAL A 287 -13.09 -9.75 -9.27
C VAL A 287 -14.25 -9.88 -8.28
N THR A 288 -14.15 -9.17 -7.16
CA THR A 288 -15.21 -9.07 -6.14
C THR A 288 -15.37 -7.62 -5.70
N SER A 289 -16.54 -7.28 -5.13
CA SER A 289 -16.72 -6.03 -4.40
C SER A 289 -15.67 -5.91 -3.28
N GLY A 290 -15.22 -4.69 -3.02
CA GLY A 290 -14.12 -4.40 -2.09
C GLY A 290 -13.19 -3.33 -2.65
N GLY A 291 -11.94 -3.30 -2.20
CA GLY A 291 -11.08 -2.14 -2.43
C GLY A 291 -11.32 -1.12 -1.31
N GLY A 292 -10.24 -0.68 -0.69
CA GLY A 292 -10.30 -0.04 0.61
C GLY A 292 -9.41 1.18 0.73
N GLY A 293 -9.27 1.63 1.96
CA GLY A 293 -8.54 2.82 2.34
C GLY A 293 -9.39 4.08 2.33
N ASP A 294 -8.79 5.12 2.88
CA ASP A 294 -9.35 6.46 3.09
C ASP A 294 -8.23 7.44 2.74
N ALA A 295 -8.12 7.74 1.44
CA ALA A 295 -6.98 8.51 0.94
C ALA A 295 -7.14 9.99 1.26
N ASN A 296 -6.14 10.57 1.92
CA ASN A 296 -6.11 11.99 2.25
C ASN A 296 -4.89 12.60 1.57
N SER A 297 -5.13 13.54 0.65
CA SER A 297 -4.13 13.95 -0.33
C SER A 297 -4.11 15.45 -0.56
N ILE A 298 -2.94 15.95 -0.94
CA ILE A 298 -2.69 17.32 -1.36
C ILE A 298 -2.04 17.29 -2.74
N LEU A 299 -2.57 18.08 -3.67
CA LEU A 299 -1.97 18.35 -4.97
C LEU A 299 -1.49 19.80 -5.02
N VAL A 300 -0.27 20.01 -5.49
CA VAL A 300 0.28 21.35 -5.74
C VAL A 300 0.30 21.60 -7.24
N LYS A 301 -0.53 22.52 -7.72
CA LYS A 301 -0.65 22.86 -9.14
C LYS A 301 -0.64 24.36 -9.33
N ASP A 302 0.29 24.86 -10.15
CA ASP A 302 0.41 26.30 -10.46
C ASP A 302 0.53 27.20 -9.22
N GLY A 303 1.18 26.69 -8.16
CA GLY A 303 1.32 27.38 -6.87
C GLY A 303 0.10 27.31 -5.96
N LEU A 304 -0.99 26.67 -6.41
CA LEU A 304 -2.18 26.42 -5.60
C LEU A 304 -2.06 25.08 -4.86
N PHE A 305 -2.39 25.08 -3.57
CA PHE A 305 -2.51 23.89 -2.76
C PHE A 305 -3.97 23.44 -2.75
N ILE A 306 -4.23 22.27 -3.31
CA ILE A 306 -5.56 21.67 -3.39
C ILE A 306 -5.54 20.48 -2.44
N GLY A 307 -6.48 20.42 -1.48
CA GLY A 307 -6.62 19.28 -0.56
C GLY A 307 -7.90 18.50 -0.86
N ALA A 308 -7.84 17.18 -0.74
CA ALA A 308 -9.00 16.31 -0.80
C ALA A 308 -8.89 15.23 0.28
N ALA A 309 -9.92 15.17 1.13
CA ALA A 309 -10.16 14.06 2.03
C ALA A 309 -11.12 13.06 1.38
N ASP A 310 -10.97 11.77 1.69
CA ASP A 310 -11.93 10.77 1.24
C ASP A 310 -13.29 10.99 1.90
N SER A 311 -14.37 10.92 1.12
CA SER A 311 -15.72 11.04 1.66
C SER A 311 -16.24 9.73 2.25
N GLN A 312 -15.62 8.58 1.95
CA GLN A 312 -16.13 7.26 2.34
C GLN A 312 -16.27 7.06 3.85
N TYR A 313 -15.47 7.75 4.67
CA TYR A 313 -15.52 7.68 6.14
C TYR A 313 -15.71 9.05 6.82
N GLY A 314 -16.27 10.03 6.09
CA GLY A 314 -16.57 11.35 6.66
C GLY A 314 -15.37 12.28 6.81
N GLY A 315 -14.33 12.11 5.99
CA GLY A 315 -13.16 12.99 5.95
C GLY A 315 -13.53 14.43 5.55
N ALA A 316 -12.84 15.41 6.14
CA ALA A 316 -13.03 16.82 5.85
C ALA A 316 -11.70 17.47 5.42
N SER A 317 -11.75 18.27 4.35
CA SER A 317 -10.63 19.12 3.93
C SER A 317 -10.97 20.59 4.20
N ALA A 318 -10.11 21.30 4.92
CA ALA A 318 -10.25 22.74 5.18
C ALA A 318 -9.05 23.50 4.62
N ALA A 319 -9.31 24.66 4.02
CA ALA A 319 -8.28 25.62 3.63
C ALA A 319 -8.50 26.92 4.40
N ARG A 320 -7.43 27.47 4.97
CA ARG A 320 -7.42 28.82 5.55
C ARG A 320 -6.42 29.66 4.76
N ARG A 321 -6.89 30.80 4.24
CA ARG A 321 -6.05 31.82 3.60
C ARG A 321 -5.11 32.45 4.62
#